data_AF-A0A3S3NWN6-F1
#
_entry.id   AF-A0A3S3NWN6-F1
#
_cell.length_a   1.000
_cell.length_b   1.000
_cell.length_c   1.000
_cell.angle_alpha   90.00
_cell.angle_beta   90.00
_cell.angle_gamma   90.00
#
_symmetry.space_group_name_H-M   'P 1'
#
loop_
_entity.id
_entity.type
_entity.pdbx_description
1 polymer ?
#
loop_
_entity_poly.entity_id
_entity_poly.type
_entity_poly.pdbx_seq_one_letter_code
_entity_poly.pdbx_strand_id
1 'polypeptide(L)'
;MEEDDDENDRARKIFNALKRRKKFLLILDDMWKQFDLDEVGIPIPSEENGCKVVLTTRDKGICGPMQAHAIEVRVLSEDESWEFFKNIVAVGGVILSKDIEHLAKDVAKECCNLPLAIKTVGGSMCGVDNAAVWMDALKDLKEANGGFKGIDKVFTPLKFSYTRLGDTLLQYCFLFCSLYPEDHKISANELINNWIYEGLIDKRGTREDDINKGHTILDQLVKVSMLERCDNRVGAMFVKMHDLIRDMAIYITRAENPRSVIYAGRQLQDLSTEFPEDAERISLMDNDIEELSGEPNCQHLLTLFLQKNPLQKISPDSYFNHMCSLRVLNLSFTHIKSLPNSVSNLKNLHALHLNNTKELRVFPAGIIPRLSHLEELTMHRSSWKWSSNKGEGAGIEEIMNSTRLAILNIQFKELSDFLQHAKSNKWQTMKRFCLAVGRSVLLAPMAECSCVEIGGYDLIGEENQLLLPIPLSGSS
;
A
#
# COMPACT_ATOMS: atom_id res chain seq x y z
N MET A 1 12.98 17.54 26.11
CA MET A 1 13.78 18.45 25.28
C MET A 1 14.16 17.63 24.07
N GLU A 2 13.40 17.81 22.99
CA GLU A 2 13.79 17.26 21.69
C GLU A 2 14.95 18.11 21.21
N GLU A 3 16.10 17.51 20.96
CA GLU A 3 17.20 18.18 20.28
C GLU A 3 16.70 18.49 18.86
N ASP A 4 16.53 19.78 18.55
CA ASP A 4 16.43 20.26 17.18
C ASP A 4 17.66 19.75 16.42
N ASP A 5 17.48 18.66 15.68
CA ASP A 5 18.54 18.00 14.92
C ASP A 5 18.81 18.86 13.67
N ASP A 6 19.62 19.90 13.84
CA ASP A 6 20.12 20.82 12.81
C ASP A 6 20.54 20.02 11.55
N GLU A 7 20.16 20.48 10.36
CA GLU A 7 20.52 19.85 9.07
C GLU A 7 22.03 19.59 8.99
N ASN A 8 22.82 20.51 9.54
CA ASN A 8 24.27 20.41 9.59
C ASN A 8 24.75 19.25 10.49
N ASP A 9 24.01 18.94 11.56
CA ASP A 9 24.32 17.79 12.42
C ASP A 9 24.00 16.46 11.73
N ARG A 10 22.91 16.41 10.94
CA ARG A 10 22.57 15.23 10.13
C ARG A 10 23.60 14.94 9.05
N ALA A 11 24.01 15.96 8.28
CA ALA A 11 25.05 15.83 7.26
C ALA A 11 26.36 15.33 7.90
N ARG A 12 26.76 15.91 9.05
CA ARG A 12 27.94 15.48 9.78
C ARG A 12 27.86 14.03 10.29
N LYS A 13 26.68 13.59 10.75
CA LYS A 13 26.43 12.19 11.15
C LYS A 13 26.60 11.24 9.95
N ILE A 14 26.03 11.58 8.79
CA ILE A 14 26.15 10.81 7.54
C ILE A 14 27.63 10.71 7.12
N PHE A 15 28.32 11.84 7.06
CA PHE A 15 29.74 11.91 6.66
C PHE A 15 30.62 11.03 7.54
N ASN A 16 30.46 11.13 8.86
CA ASN A 16 31.23 10.32 9.79
C ASN A 16 30.92 8.82 9.66
N ALA A 17 29.65 8.47 9.42
CA ALA A 17 29.24 7.08 9.21
C ALA A 17 29.85 6.49 7.93
N LEU A 18 29.80 7.24 6.82
CA LEU A 18 30.36 6.82 5.53
C LEU A 18 31.90 6.75 5.57
N LYS A 19 32.55 7.76 6.17
CA LYS A 19 34.02 7.79 6.33
C LYS A 19 34.55 6.59 7.12
N ARG A 20 33.82 6.14 8.14
CA ARG A 20 34.17 4.93 8.92
C ARG A 20 34.17 3.66 8.08
N ARG A 21 33.32 3.57 7.05
CA ARG A 21 33.25 2.40 6.15
C ARG A 21 34.46 2.30 5.20
N LYS A 22 35.25 3.37 5.06
CA LYS A 22 36.35 3.51 4.10
C LYS A 22 35.85 3.39 2.66
N LYS A 23 35.72 2.16 2.13
CA LYS A 23 35.23 1.89 0.78
C LYS A 23 33.76 1.51 0.80
N PHE A 24 32.96 2.16 -0.03
CA PHE A 24 31.53 1.85 -0.16
C PHE A 24 31.00 2.19 -1.55
N LEU A 25 29.91 1.53 -1.91
CA LEU A 25 29.07 1.85 -3.06
C LEU A 25 27.75 2.42 -2.53
N LEU A 26 27.38 3.61 -2.99
CA LEU A 26 26.08 4.21 -2.74
C LEU A 26 25.27 4.17 -4.04
N ILE A 27 24.04 3.65 -3.98
CA ILE A 27 23.12 3.63 -5.11
C ILE A 27 21.98 4.60 -4.80
N LEU A 28 21.82 5.61 -5.65
CA LEU A 28 20.74 6.59 -5.62
C LEU A 28 19.76 6.24 -6.74
N ASP A 29 18.70 5.52 -6.38
CA ASP A 29 17.73 5.02 -7.36
C ASP A 29 16.67 6.08 -7.69
N ASP A 30 16.27 6.17 -8.96
CA ASP A 30 15.21 7.01 -9.53
C ASP A 30 15.28 8.50 -9.13
N MET A 31 16.40 9.16 -9.45
CA MET A 31 16.58 10.58 -9.15
C MET A 31 15.79 11.50 -10.12
N TRP A 32 15.01 12.41 -9.54
CA TRP A 32 14.22 13.44 -10.26
C TRP A 32 14.75 14.87 -10.12
N LYS A 33 15.62 15.13 -9.12
CA LYS A 33 16.23 16.44 -8.88
C LYS A 33 17.69 16.27 -8.49
N GLN A 34 18.52 17.24 -8.84
CA GLN A 34 19.91 17.33 -8.41
C GLN A 34 20.03 17.79 -6.95
N PHE A 35 21.10 17.41 -6.27
CA PHE A 35 21.49 17.95 -4.96
C PHE A 35 23.01 17.84 -4.78
N ASP A 36 23.59 18.61 -3.86
CA ASP A 36 25.01 18.55 -3.55
C ASP A 36 25.31 17.40 -2.59
N LEU A 37 26.22 16.50 -2.96
CA LEU A 37 26.61 15.36 -2.15
C LEU A 37 27.22 15.81 -0.80
N ASP A 38 28.06 16.85 -0.81
CA ASP A 38 28.77 17.32 0.37
C ASP A 38 27.81 18.00 1.36
N GLU A 39 26.82 18.75 0.86
CA GLU A 39 25.75 19.34 1.69
C GLU A 39 24.96 18.28 2.48
N VAL A 40 24.77 17.10 1.90
CA VAL A 40 24.09 15.97 2.57
C VAL A 40 25.07 15.10 3.38
N GLY A 41 26.37 15.43 3.36
CA GLY A 41 27.42 14.70 4.08
C GLY A 41 27.88 13.42 3.38
N ILE A 42 27.65 13.28 2.07
CA ILE A 42 28.16 12.19 1.25
C ILE A 42 29.54 12.59 0.71
N PRO A 43 30.63 11.88 1.08
CA PRO A 43 31.96 12.18 0.54
C PRO A 43 31.98 12.10 -0.99
N ILE A 44 32.56 13.12 -1.62
CA ILE A 44 32.76 13.14 -3.08
C ILE A 44 33.60 11.92 -3.51
N PRO A 45 33.14 11.09 -4.47
CA PRO A 45 33.86 9.91 -4.93
C PRO A 45 35.28 10.25 -5.41
N SER A 46 36.29 9.54 -4.90
CA SER A 46 37.68 9.64 -5.34
C SER A 46 38.40 8.29 -5.25
N GLU A 47 39.53 8.15 -5.94
CA GLU A 47 40.35 6.94 -5.83
C GLU A 47 40.87 6.73 -4.41
N GLU A 48 41.20 7.82 -3.70
CA GLU A 48 41.76 7.79 -2.34
C GLU A 48 40.76 7.26 -1.32
N ASN A 49 39.50 7.72 -1.38
CA ASN A 49 38.46 7.24 -0.47
C ASN A 49 37.84 5.91 -0.94
N GLY A 50 37.99 5.54 -2.21
CA GLY A 50 37.43 4.32 -2.78
C GLY A 50 35.89 4.25 -2.71
N CYS A 51 35.24 5.41 -2.59
CA CYS A 51 33.81 5.58 -2.69
C CYS A 51 33.38 5.55 -4.16
N LYS A 52 32.24 4.92 -4.44
CA LYS A 52 31.53 5.06 -5.71
C LYS A 52 30.07 5.43 -5.44
N VAL A 53 29.56 6.37 -6.22
CA VAL A 53 28.14 6.70 -6.27
C VAL A 53 27.63 6.28 -7.64
N VAL A 54 26.56 5.50 -7.66
CA VAL A 54 25.81 5.16 -8.88
C VAL A 54 24.43 5.76 -8.71
N LEU A 55 23.98 6.50 -9.72
CA LEU A 55 22.62 7.02 -9.75
C LEU A 55 21.89 6.47 -10.96
N THR A 56 20.58 6.27 -10.82
CA THR A 56 19.68 5.99 -11.93
C THR A 56 18.74 7.18 -12.08
N THR A 57 18.43 7.56 -13.32
CA THR A 57 17.50 8.66 -13.61
C THR A 57 16.91 8.48 -15.00
N ARG A 58 15.67 8.97 -15.18
CA ARG A 58 15.01 9.07 -16.49
C ARG A 58 15.34 10.38 -17.21
N ASP A 59 15.95 11.35 -16.51
CA ASP A 59 16.35 12.64 -17.05
C ASP A 59 17.89 12.75 -17.14
N LYS A 60 18.41 12.65 -18.36
CA LYS A 60 19.84 12.83 -18.65
C LYS A 60 20.37 14.20 -18.21
N GLY A 61 19.50 15.20 -18.09
CA GLY A 61 19.82 16.54 -17.59
C GLY A 61 20.35 16.54 -16.15
N ILE A 62 20.03 15.52 -15.34
CA ILE A 62 20.49 15.40 -13.95
C ILE A 62 21.95 14.93 -13.87
N CYS A 63 22.44 14.16 -14.86
CA CYS A 63 23.78 13.58 -14.82
C CYS A 63 24.89 14.64 -14.79
N GLY A 64 24.75 15.72 -15.56
CA GLY A 64 25.75 16.79 -15.64
C GLY A 64 25.94 17.52 -14.31
N PRO A 65 24.88 18.08 -13.71
CA PRO A 65 24.93 18.72 -12.40
C PRO A 65 25.39 17.80 -11.27
N MET A 66 25.02 16.51 -11.31
CA MET A 66 25.54 15.50 -10.38
C MET A 66 27.00 15.09 -10.67
N GLN A 67 27.64 15.67 -11.68
CA GLN A 67 29.00 15.35 -12.14
C GLN A 67 29.19 13.85 -12.44
N ALA A 68 28.13 13.19 -12.88
CA ALA A 68 28.08 11.75 -13.10
C ALA A 68 28.40 11.41 -14.57
N HIS A 69 29.14 10.32 -14.77
CA HIS A 69 29.32 9.73 -16.10
C HIS A 69 28.04 8.99 -16.50
N ALA A 70 27.32 9.52 -17.49
CA ALA A 70 26.06 8.95 -17.95
C ALA A 70 26.27 7.66 -18.76
N ILE A 71 25.70 6.55 -18.29
CA ILE A 71 25.59 5.30 -19.03
C ILE A 71 24.13 5.17 -19.50
N GLU A 72 23.92 5.28 -20.81
CA GLU A 72 22.59 5.12 -21.38
C GLU A 72 22.23 3.64 -21.48
N VAL A 73 21.27 3.20 -20.68
CA VAL A 73 20.74 1.82 -20.73
C VAL A 73 19.89 1.69 -21.99
N ARG A 74 20.39 0.92 -22.96
CA ARG A 74 19.69 0.67 -24.22
C ARG A 74 18.54 -0.31 -24.00
N VAL A 75 17.53 -0.22 -24.85
CA VAL A 75 16.54 -1.30 -25.01
C VAL A 75 17.25 -2.59 -25.41
N LEU A 76 16.59 -3.73 -25.19
CA LEU A 76 17.14 -5.03 -25.58
C LEU A 76 17.35 -5.09 -27.10
N SER A 77 18.30 -5.91 -27.55
CA SER A 77 18.35 -6.30 -28.96
C SER A 77 17.13 -7.15 -29.32
N GLU A 78 16.86 -7.31 -30.61
CA GLU A 78 15.75 -8.18 -31.07
C GLU A 78 15.95 -9.63 -30.61
N ASP A 79 17.18 -10.13 -30.63
CA ASP A 79 17.52 -11.49 -30.19
C ASP A 79 17.35 -11.66 -28.68
N GLU A 80 17.84 -10.70 -27.87
CA GLU A 80 17.64 -10.71 -26.42
C GLU A 80 16.16 -10.58 -26.05
N SER A 81 15.42 -9.73 -26.78
CA SER A 81 13.98 -9.52 -26.59
C SER A 81 13.20 -10.80 -26.86
N TRP A 82 13.52 -11.46 -27.98
CA TRP A 82 12.91 -12.73 -28.35
C TRP A 82 13.25 -13.82 -27.33
N GLU A 83 14.52 -13.96 -26.96
CA GLU A 83 14.94 -14.97 -25.97
C GLU A 83 14.27 -14.73 -24.62
N PHE A 84 14.17 -13.47 -24.19
CA PHE A 84 13.47 -13.12 -22.96
C PHE A 84 11.96 -13.44 -23.04
N PHE A 85 11.29 -13.02 -24.12
CA PHE A 85 9.87 -13.31 -24.35
C PHE A 85 9.58 -14.81 -24.40
N LYS A 86 10.41 -15.56 -25.15
CA LYS A 86 10.32 -17.01 -25.29
C LYS A 86 10.43 -17.70 -23.94
N ASN A 87 11.40 -17.29 -23.12
CA ASN A 87 11.57 -17.83 -21.78
C ASN A 87 10.34 -17.59 -20.90
N ILE A 88 9.66 -16.44 -21.01
CA ILE A 88 8.43 -16.16 -20.25
C ILE A 88 7.27 -17.07 -20.69
N VAL A 89 6.99 -17.15 -21.98
CA VAL A 89 5.81 -17.90 -22.49
C VAL A 89 5.97 -19.41 -22.36
N ALA A 90 7.22 -19.89 -22.30
CA ALA A 90 7.57 -21.30 -22.13
C ALA A 90 7.45 -21.80 -20.68
N VAL A 91 7.32 -20.92 -19.67
CA VAL A 91 7.19 -21.29 -18.24
C VAL A 91 5.97 -22.21 -17.99
N GLY A 92 4.96 -22.19 -18.87
CA GLY A 92 3.80 -23.08 -18.80
C GLY A 92 4.04 -24.52 -19.30
N GLY A 93 5.26 -24.91 -19.69
CA GLY A 93 5.55 -26.24 -20.25
C GLY A 93 5.08 -26.45 -21.68
N VAL A 94 4.60 -25.38 -22.34
CA VAL A 94 4.17 -25.40 -23.74
C VAL A 94 5.40 -25.26 -24.64
N ILE A 95 5.67 -26.28 -25.44
CA ILE A 95 6.60 -26.15 -26.58
C ILE A 95 5.86 -25.35 -27.64
N LEU A 96 6.34 -24.14 -27.96
CA LEU A 96 5.78 -23.35 -29.05
C LEU A 96 5.85 -24.18 -30.34
N SER A 97 4.69 -24.46 -30.94
CA SER A 97 4.66 -25.04 -32.29
C SER A 97 5.30 -24.05 -33.27
N LYS A 98 5.83 -24.52 -34.40
CA LYS A 98 6.47 -23.64 -35.39
C LYS A 98 5.54 -22.52 -35.86
N ASP A 99 4.25 -22.80 -35.97
CA ASP A 99 3.22 -21.85 -36.39
C ASP A 99 2.97 -20.76 -35.33
N ILE A 100 3.00 -21.14 -34.05
CA ILE A 100 2.86 -20.19 -32.93
C ILE A 100 4.15 -19.40 -32.71
N GLU A 101 5.32 -20.01 -32.90
CA GLU A 101 6.61 -19.33 -32.68
C GLU A 101 6.76 -18.09 -33.56
N HIS A 102 6.31 -18.15 -34.83
CA HIS A 102 6.33 -16.99 -35.71
C HIS A 102 5.43 -15.86 -35.20
N LEU A 103 4.19 -16.19 -34.79
CA LEU A 103 3.26 -15.21 -34.25
C LEU A 103 3.77 -14.61 -32.92
N ALA A 104 4.35 -15.44 -32.06
CA ALA A 104 4.94 -15.02 -30.79
C ALA A 104 6.14 -14.07 -31.00
N LYS A 105 6.98 -14.32 -32.00
CA LYS A 105 8.06 -13.40 -32.41
C LYS A 105 7.50 -12.05 -32.85
N ASP A 106 6.43 -12.04 -33.63
CA ASP A 106 5.83 -10.78 -34.10
C ASP A 106 5.16 -10.01 -32.95
N VAL A 107 4.52 -10.69 -32.00
CA VAL A 107 4.00 -10.07 -30.77
C VAL A 107 5.14 -9.47 -29.93
N ALA A 108 6.27 -10.17 -29.79
CA ALA A 108 7.43 -9.66 -29.06
C ALA A 108 7.99 -8.36 -29.67
N LYS A 109 7.96 -8.23 -31.01
CA LYS A 109 8.39 -7.01 -31.71
C LYS A 109 7.51 -5.80 -31.39
N GLU A 110 6.21 -6.00 -31.20
CA GLU A 110 5.28 -4.92 -30.82
C GLU A 110 5.58 -4.34 -29.41
N CYS A 111 6.36 -5.05 -28.58
CA CYS A 111 6.80 -4.59 -27.27
C CYS A 111 7.96 -3.57 -27.31
N CYS A 112 8.39 -3.15 -28.51
CA CYS A 112 9.45 -2.15 -28.72
C CYS A 112 10.77 -2.47 -27.98
N ASN A 113 11.08 -3.76 -27.80
CA ASN A 113 12.26 -4.26 -27.08
C ASN A 113 12.39 -3.77 -25.62
N LEU A 114 11.28 -3.32 -25.01
CA LEU A 114 11.26 -2.88 -23.62
C LEU A 114 11.08 -4.09 -22.70
N PRO A 115 12.02 -4.37 -21.76
CA PRO A 115 11.93 -5.53 -20.88
C PRO A 115 10.60 -5.63 -20.13
N LEU A 116 10.08 -4.50 -19.64
CA LEU A 116 8.81 -4.48 -18.91
C LEU A 116 7.64 -4.85 -19.82
N ALA A 117 7.53 -4.25 -21.01
CA ALA A 117 6.48 -4.57 -21.98
C ALA A 117 6.56 -6.05 -22.40
N ILE A 118 7.77 -6.55 -22.69
CA ILE A 118 8.02 -7.96 -23.01
C ILE A 118 7.54 -8.87 -21.88
N LYS A 119 7.90 -8.55 -20.63
CA LYS A 119 7.51 -9.31 -19.44
C LYS A 119 6.00 -9.34 -19.24
N THR A 120 5.33 -8.19 -19.33
CA THR A 120 3.88 -8.08 -19.12
C THR A 120 3.09 -8.72 -20.26
N VAL A 121 3.44 -8.45 -21.53
CA VAL A 121 2.78 -9.07 -22.70
C VAL A 121 3.02 -10.57 -22.71
N GLY A 122 4.28 -11.01 -22.53
CA GLY A 122 4.63 -12.43 -22.43
C GLY A 122 3.88 -13.13 -21.31
N GLY A 123 3.76 -12.50 -20.13
CA GLY A 123 2.97 -13.01 -19.01
C GLY A 123 1.50 -13.20 -19.35
N SER A 124 0.88 -12.24 -20.05
CA SER A 124 -0.53 -12.32 -20.49
C SER A 124 -0.79 -13.37 -21.59
N MET A 125 0.27 -13.78 -22.30
CA MET A 125 0.21 -14.81 -23.35
C MET A 125 0.75 -16.17 -22.88
N CYS A 126 1.22 -16.27 -21.64
CA CYS A 126 1.84 -17.47 -21.10
C CYS A 126 0.84 -18.64 -21.08
N GLY A 127 1.24 -19.78 -21.65
CA GLY A 127 0.41 -21.00 -21.72
C GLY A 127 -0.66 -21.01 -22.82
N VAL A 128 -0.72 -20.00 -23.69
CA VAL A 128 -1.64 -19.98 -24.84
C VAL A 128 -1.09 -20.87 -25.97
N ASP A 129 -1.79 -21.96 -26.28
CA ASP A 129 -1.44 -22.95 -27.30
C ASP A 129 -2.27 -22.84 -28.59
N ASN A 130 -3.17 -21.85 -28.68
CA ASN A 130 -4.04 -21.64 -29.83
C ASN A 130 -3.52 -20.50 -30.73
N ALA A 131 -3.10 -20.84 -31.96
CA ALA A 131 -2.58 -19.87 -32.93
C ALA A 131 -3.57 -18.74 -33.29
N ALA A 132 -4.89 -18.99 -33.26
CA ALA A 132 -5.88 -17.94 -33.53
C ALA A 132 -5.86 -16.85 -32.46
N VAL A 133 -5.65 -17.22 -31.19
CA VAL A 133 -5.52 -16.27 -30.06
C VAL A 133 -4.26 -15.42 -30.20
N TRP A 134 -3.18 -15.98 -30.75
CA TRP A 134 -1.95 -15.24 -31.07
C TRP A 134 -2.13 -14.27 -32.24
N MET A 135 -2.88 -14.68 -33.27
CA MET A 135 -3.17 -13.82 -34.42
C MET A 135 -4.04 -12.62 -34.03
N ASP A 136 -5.06 -12.85 -33.20
CA ASP A 136 -5.92 -11.81 -32.63
C ASP A 136 -5.13 -10.84 -31.75
N ALA A 137 -4.29 -11.37 -30.85
CA ALA A 137 -3.36 -10.58 -30.04
C ALA A 137 -2.48 -9.64 -30.86
N LEU A 138 -1.89 -10.17 -31.93
CA LEU A 138 -1.02 -9.40 -32.82
C LEU A 138 -1.79 -8.28 -33.54
N LYS A 139 -3.03 -8.56 -33.93
CA LYS A 139 -3.91 -7.57 -34.57
C LYS A 139 -4.22 -6.42 -33.61
N ASP A 140 -4.65 -6.73 -32.39
CA ASP A 140 -4.97 -5.73 -31.36
C ASP A 140 -3.77 -4.82 -31.06
N LEU A 141 -2.57 -5.40 -30.90
CA LEU A 141 -1.34 -4.65 -30.66
C LEU A 141 -1.01 -3.70 -31.82
N LYS A 142 -1.15 -4.16 -33.07
CA LYS A 142 -0.89 -3.34 -34.26
C LYS A 142 -1.88 -2.20 -34.42
N GLU A 143 -3.16 -2.47 -34.17
CA GLU A 143 -4.21 -1.44 -34.23
C GLU A 143 -4.00 -0.38 -33.14
N ALA A 144 -3.62 -0.79 -31.93
CA ALA A 144 -3.31 0.13 -30.83
C ALA A 144 -2.02 0.94 -31.06
N ASN A 145 -1.05 0.43 -31.81
CA ASN A 145 0.20 1.12 -32.14
C ASN A 145 0.07 2.15 -33.29
N GLY A 146 -1.12 2.32 -33.89
CA GLY A 146 -1.39 3.06 -35.13
C GLY A 146 -1.20 4.59 -35.14
N GLY A 147 -0.20 5.16 -34.43
CA GLY A 147 0.20 6.57 -34.62
C GLY A 147 0.78 7.31 -33.41
N PHE A 148 0.88 6.67 -32.25
CA PHE A 148 1.26 7.36 -31.01
C PHE A 148 2.77 7.64 -30.88
N LYS A 149 3.13 8.75 -30.21
CA LYS A 149 4.52 9.18 -29.93
C LYS A 149 4.72 9.33 -28.42
N GLY A 150 5.91 9.02 -27.92
CA GLY A 150 6.25 9.21 -26.50
C GLY A 150 5.73 8.09 -25.59
N ILE A 151 5.21 8.45 -24.41
CA ILE A 151 4.82 7.49 -23.35
C ILE A 151 3.70 6.53 -23.78
N ASP A 152 2.87 6.95 -24.73
CA ASP A 152 1.81 6.14 -25.33
C ASP A 152 2.36 4.85 -25.95
N LYS A 153 3.59 4.86 -26.51
CA LYS A 153 4.24 3.64 -27.02
C LYS A 153 4.57 2.63 -25.93
N VAL A 154 4.80 3.09 -24.70
CA VAL A 154 5.05 2.22 -23.54
C VAL A 154 3.73 1.71 -22.98
N PHE A 155 2.69 2.55 -22.95
CA PHE A 155 1.38 2.16 -22.42
C PHE A 155 0.62 1.20 -23.34
N THR A 156 0.78 1.27 -24.66
CA THR A 156 0.11 0.35 -25.59
C THR A 156 0.29 -1.13 -25.23
N PRO A 157 1.53 -1.68 -25.14
CA PRO A 157 1.73 -3.09 -24.81
C PRO A 157 1.29 -3.43 -23.37
N LEU A 158 1.42 -2.49 -22.42
CA LEU A 158 0.95 -2.72 -21.04
C LEU A 158 -0.59 -2.75 -20.96
N LYS A 159 -1.27 -1.83 -21.65
CA LYS A 159 -2.73 -1.75 -21.71
C LYS A 159 -3.30 -2.98 -22.39
N PHE A 160 -2.64 -3.51 -23.41
CA PHE A 160 -3.00 -4.77 -24.03
C PHE A 160 -3.03 -5.93 -23.01
N SER A 161 -2.06 -6.02 -22.10
CA SER A 161 -2.10 -7.04 -21.06
C SER A 161 -3.22 -6.81 -20.05
N TYR A 162 -3.61 -5.56 -19.79
CA TYR A 162 -4.76 -5.22 -18.94
C TYR A 162 -6.10 -5.61 -19.57
N THR A 163 -6.30 -5.34 -20.86
CA THR A 163 -7.54 -5.73 -21.56
C THR A 163 -7.71 -7.25 -21.60
N ARG A 164 -6.60 -7.99 -21.72
CA ARG A 164 -6.56 -9.46 -21.68
C ARG A 164 -6.77 -10.09 -20.32
N LEU A 165 -6.86 -9.33 -19.22
CA LEU A 165 -7.31 -9.87 -17.95
C LEU A 165 -8.71 -10.50 -18.09
N GLY A 166 -9.56 -9.96 -18.98
CA GLY A 166 -10.84 -10.54 -19.41
C GLY A 166 -11.93 -10.64 -18.34
N ASP A 167 -11.57 -10.48 -17.07
CA ASP A 167 -12.44 -10.49 -15.90
C ASP A 167 -12.52 -9.07 -15.32
N THR A 168 -13.73 -8.52 -15.29
CA THR A 168 -14.01 -7.16 -14.81
C THR A 168 -13.64 -6.96 -13.34
N LEU A 169 -13.81 -7.98 -12.49
CA LEU A 169 -13.40 -7.91 -11.08
C LEU A 169 -11.88 -7.87 -10.98
N LEU A 170 -11.16 -8.70 -11.75
CA LEU A 170 -9.70 -8.70 -11.79
C LEU A 170 -9.15 -7.34 -12.25
N GLN A 171 -9.78 -6.74 -13.26
CA GLN A 171 -9.47 -5.40 -13.75
C GLN A 171 -9.69 -4.32 -12.69
N TYR A 172 -10.82 -4.33 -11.98
CA TYR A 172 -11.07 -3.36 -10.91
C TYR A 172 -10.12 -3.52 -9.72
N CYS A 173 -9.83 -4.76 -9.31
CA CYS A 173 -8.83 -5.02 -8.27
C CYS A 173 -7.43 -4.54 -8.69
N PHE A 174 -7.06 -4.71 -9.96
CA PHE A 174 -5.82 -4.17 -10.52
C PHE A 174 -5.79 -2.64 -10.46
N LEU A 175 -6.85 -1.96 -10.93
CA LEU A 175 -6.91 -0.49 -10.89
C LEU A 175 -6.89 0.04 -9.44
N PHE A 176 -7.52 -0.67 -8.49
CA PHE A 176 -7.47 -0.32 -7.07
C PHE A 176 -6.03 -0.28 -6.53
N CYS A 177 -5.14 -1.15 -6.99
CA CYS A 177 -3.74 -1.14 -6.56
C CYS A 177 -3.01 0.18 -6.90
N SER A 178 -3.47 0.95 -7.89
CA SER A 178 -2.88 2.24 -8.25
C SER A 178 -3.10 3.35 -7.20
N LEU A 179 -3.99 3.13 -6.23
CA LEU A 179 -4.18 4.03 -5.08
C LEU A 179 -2.93 4.13 -4.19
N TYR A 180 -2.06 3.12 -4.20
CA TYR A 180 -0.81 3.12 -3.46
C TYR A 180 0.28 3.89 -4.24
N PRO A 181 1.28 4.49 -3.57
CA PRO A 181 2.34 5.24 -4.25
C PRO A 181 3.30 4.31 -5.02
N GLU A 182 4.18 4.92 -5.80
CA GLU A 182 5.30 4.24 -6.47
C GLU A 182 6.18 3.48 -5.47
N ASP A 183 6.69 2.32 -5.90
CA ASP A 183 7.47 1.38 -5.09
C ASP A 183 6.85 0.91 -3.76
N HIS A 184 5.57 1.19 -3.52
CA HIS A 184 4.93 0.83 -2.27
C HIS A 184 4.80 -0.69 -2.12
N LYS A 185 5.34 -1.23 -1.01
CA LYS A 185 5.10 -2.63 -0.62
C LYS A 185 3.78 -2.73 0.11
N ILE A 186 2.77 -3.25 -0.59
CA ILE A 186 1.41 -3.43 -0.08
C ILE A 186 1.32 -4.79 0.59
N SER A 187 0.80 -4.85 1.82
CA SER A 187 0.48 -6.13 2.45
C SER A 187 -0.66 -6.81 1.68
N ALA A 188 -0.50 -8.08 1.33
CA ALA A 188 -1.56 -8.83 0.64
C ALA A 188 -2.87 -8.84 1.44
N ASN A 189 -2.79 -8.99 2.77
CA ASN A 189 -3.95 -8.99 3.66
C ASN A 189 -4.66 -7.64 3.69
N GLU A 190 -3.91 -6.54 3.74
CA GLU A 190 -4.49 -5.19 3.69
C GLU A 190 -5.21 -4.96 2.37
N LEU A 191 -4.56 -5.29 1.26
CA LEU A 191 -5.12 -5.12 -0.08
C LEU A 191 -6.39 -5.94 -0.29
N ILE A 192 -6.38 -7.22 0.10
CA ILE A 192 -7.53 -8.11 0.02
C ILE A 192 -8.66 -7.60 0.92
N ASN A 193 -8.37 -7.20 2.16
CA ASN A 193 -9.37 -6.64 3.05
C ASN A 193 -10.01 -5.38 2.47
N ASN A 194 -9.22 -4.49 1.88
CA ASN A 194 -9.74 -3.29 1.21
C ASN A 194 -10.68 -3.63 0.05
N TRP A 195 -10.33 -4.62 -0.79
CA TRP A 195 -11.21 -5.09 -1.85
C TRP A 195 -12.54 -5.65 -1.31
N ILE A 196 -12.51 -6.34 -0.17
CA ILE A 196 -13.72 -6.86 0.47
C ILE A 196 -14.56 -5.74 1.09
N TYR A 197 -13.93 -4.83 1.85
CA TYR A 197 -14.62 -3.72 2.51
C TYR A 197 -15.28 -2.78 1.52
N GLU A 198 -14.61 -2.47 0.40
CA GLU A 198 -15.18 -1.67 -0.67
C GLU A 198 -16.33 -2.39 -1.39
N GLY A 199 -16.39 -3.72 -1.29
CA GLY A 199 -17.40 -4.56 -1.93
C GLY A 199 -17.04 -4.99 -3.35
N LEU A 200 -15.76 -4.88 -3.75
CA LEU A 200 -15.26 -5.49 -5.00
C LEU A 200 -15.36 -7.01 -4.91
N ILE A 201 -14.93 -7.56 -3.77
CA ILE A 201 -15.10 -8.96 -3.43
C ILE A 201 -16.22 -9.04 -2.40
N ASP A 202 -17.43 -9.38 -2.85
CA ASP A 202 -18.58 -9.56 -1.97
C ASP A 202 -19.41 -10.76 -2.46
N LYS A 203 -20.03 -11.48 -1.51
CA LYS A 203 -21.10 -12.49 -1.72
C LYS A 203 -20.69 -13.92 -2.11
N ARG A 204 -19.55 -14.47 -1.66
CA ARG A 204 -19.25 -15.91 -1.85
C ARG A 204 -19.70 -16.85 -0.73
N GLY A 205 -20.26 -16.31 0.35
CA GLY A 205 -20.76 -17.10 1.48
C GLY A 205 -20.12 -16.65 2.77
N THR A 206 -18.95 -17.21 3.11
CA THR A 206 -18.20 -16.83 4.32
C THR A 206 -17.10 -15.82 4.01
N ARG A 207 -16.64 -15.09 5.03
CA ARG A 207 -15.49 -14.17 4.90
C ARG A 207 -14.21 -14.88 4.47
N GLU A 208 -14.06 -16.14 4.84
CA GLU A 208 -12.90 -16.94 4.44
C GLU A 208 -12.91 -17.21 2.93
N ASP A 209 -14.09 -17.43 2.34
CA ASP A 209 -14.25 -17.58 0.90
C ASP A 209 -13.86 -16.30 0.14
N ASP A 210 -14.20 -15.14 0.71
CA ASP A 210 -13.84 -13.83 0.14
C ASP A 210 -12.32 -13.59 0.23
N ILE A 211 -11.68 -13.95 1.35
CA ILE A 211 -10.22 -13.88 1.52
C ILE A 211 -9.51 -14.79 0.51
N ASN A 212 -9.96 -16.04 0.38
CA ASN A 212 -9.41 -17.00 -0.59
C ASN A 212 -9.59 -16.52 -2.05
N LYS A 213 -10.72 -15.87 -2.36
CA LYS A 213 -10.93 -15.22 -3.66
C LYS A 213 -9.96 -14.06 -3.87
N GLY A 214 -9.70 -13.26 -2.83
CA GLY A 214 -8.68 -12.21 -2.86
C GLY A 214 -7.29 -12.74 -3.18
N HIS A 215 -6.87 -13.83 -2.53
CA HIS A 215 -5.59 -14.49 -2.83
C HIS A 215 -5.52 -15.01 -4.27
N THR A 216 -6.63 -15.57 -4.79
CA THR A 216 -6.71 -16.02 -6.18
C THR A 216 -6.51 -14.87 -7.17
N ILE A 217 -7.17 -13.73 -6.94
CA ILE A 217 -7.03 -12.52 -7.75
C ILE A 217 -5.59 -12.01 -7.72
N LEU A 218 -5.00 -11.94 -6.52
CA LEU A 218 -3.64 -11.46 -6.33
C LEU A 218 -2.61 -12.38 -7.01
N ASP A 219 -2.79 -13.70 -6.93
CA ASP A 219 -1.96 -14.67 -7.64
C ASP A 219 -2.07 -14.51 -9.16
N GLN A 220 -3.27 -14.30 -9.70
CA GLN A 220 -3.49 -14.05 -11.13
C GLN A 220 -2.77 -12.77 -11.59
N LEU A 221 -2.89 -11.67 -10.85
CA LEU A 221 -2.21 -10.41 -11.18
C LEU A 221 -0.68 -10.54 -11.14
N VAL A 222 -0.15 -11.30 -10.18
CA VAL A 222 1.28 -11.63 -10.12
C VAL A 222 1.71 -12.47 -11.31
N LYS A 223 0.92 -13.51 -11.64
CA LYS A 223 1.23 -14.45 -12.72
C LYS A 223 1.37 -13.74 -14.08
N VAL A 224 0.52 -12.74 -14.35
CA VAL A 224 0.60 -11.93 -15.58
C VAL A 224 1.59 -10.76 -15.48
N SER A 225 2.41 -10.70 -14.42
CA SER A 225 3.39 -9.64 -14.18
C SER A 225 2.81 -8.22 -14.09
N MET A 226 1.54 -8.10 -13.67
CA MET A 226 0.90 -6.81 -13.35
C MET A 226 1.23 -6.35 -11.92
N LEU A 227 1.53 -7.30 -11.04
CA LEU A 227 2.07 -7.08 -9.70
C LEU A 227 3.32 -7.93 -9.52
N GLU A 228 4.21 -7.48 -8.63
CA GLU A 228 5.42 -8.22 -8.27
C GLU A 228 5.33 -8.69 -6.81
N ARG A 229 5.61 -9.97 -6.57
CA ARG A 229 5.71 -10.50 -5.21
C ARG A 229 6.95 -9.94 -4.52
N CYS A 230 6.76 -9.56 -3.27
CA CYS A 230 7.81 -9.14 -2.36
C CYS A 230 7.71 -10.00 -1.10
N ASP A 231 8.77 -10.72 -0.77
CA ASP A 231 8.83 -11.44 0.50
C ASP A 231 9.47 -10.57 1.57
N ASN A 232 9.00 -10.70 2.81
CA ASN A 232 9.64 -10.09 3.97
C ASN A 232 10.25 -11.17 4.89
N ARG A 233 11.10 -10.73 5.82
CA ARG A 233 11.79 -11.61 6.78
C ARG A 233 10.84 -12.34 7.76
N VAL A 234 9.56 -12.00 7.76
CA VAL A 234 8.54 -12.50 8.71
C VAL A 234 7.59 -13.49 8.01
N GLY A 235 7.82 -13.83 6.74
CA GLY A 235 7.00 -14.77 5.97
C GLY A 235 5.65 -14.21 5.51
N ALA A 236 5.38 -12.92 5.76
CA ALA A 236 4.15 -12.27 5.30
C ALA A 236 4.28 -11.89 3.82
N MET A 237 3.22 -12.13 3.05
CA MET A 237 3.17 -11.84 1.61
C MET A 237 2.93 -10.35 1.35
N PHE A 238 3.82 -9.75 0.54
CA PHE A 238 3.64 -8.39 0.00
C PHE A 238 3.61 -8.43 -1.52
N VAL A 239 2.98 -7.42 -2.09
CA VAL A 239 3.04 -7.12 -3.52
C VAL A 239 3.43 -5.67 -3.73
N LYS A 240 4.00 -5.39 -4.90
CA LYS A 240 4.21 -4.02 -5.38
C LYS A 240 3.77 -3.89 -6.83
N MET A 241 3.38 -2.69 -7.23
CA MET A 241 3.09 -2.35 -8.62
C MET A 241 4.28 -1.57 -9.17
N HIS A 242 4.79 -1.94 -10.34
CA HIS A 242 5.85 -1.20 -11.01
C HIS A 242 5.33 0.17 -11.47
N ASP A 243 6.14 1.23 -11.37
CA ASP A 243 5.72 2.62 -11.64
C ASP A 243 5.06 2.81 -13.01
N LEU A 244 5.65 2.31 -14.10
CA LEU A 244 5.03 2.40 -15.43
C LEU A 244 3.69 1.65 -15.55
N ILE A 245 3.52 0.53 -14.82
CA ILE A 245 2.23 -0.20 -14.76
C ILE A 245 1.22 0.63 -13.96
N ARG A 246 1.67 1.27 -12.87
CA ARG A 246 0.86 2.18 -12.07
C ARG A 246 0.44 3.42 -12.88
N ASP A 247 1.35 4.03 -13.62
CA ASP A 247 1.06 5.18 -14.47
C ASP A 247 0.02 4.83 -15.54
N MET A 248 0.16 3.66 -16.16
CA MET A 248 -0.84 3.12 -17.08
C MET A 248 -2.19 2.88 -16.38
N ALA A 249 -2.21 2.32 -15.16
CA ALA A 249 -3.44 2.11 -14.41
C ALA A 249 -4.14 3.44 -14.04
N ILE A 250 -3.37 4.45 -13.64
CA ILE A 250 -3.88 5.81 -13.38
C ILE A 250 -4.43 6.43 -14.68
N TYR A 251 -3.74 6.26 -15.80
CA TYR A 251 -4.20 6.73 -17.11
C TYR A 251 -5.52 6.09 -17.51
N ILE A 252 -5.64 4.76 -17.41
CA ILE A 252 -6.89 4.02 -17.68
C ILE A 252 -8.01 4.52 -16.76
N THR A 253 -7.73 4.65 -15.47
CA THR A 253 -8.71 5.13 -14.47
C THR A 253 -9.24 6.51 -14.86
N ARG A 254 -8.37 7.45 -15.24
CA ARG A 254 -8.79 8.80 -15.66
C ARG A 254 -9.59 8.80 -16.96
N ALA A 255 -9.30 7.89 -17.89
CA ALA A 255 -9.95 7.84 -19.19
C ALA A 255 -11.30 7.10 -19.16
N GLU A 256 -11.40 6.01 -18.40
CA GLU A 256 -12.51 5.06 -18.48
C GLU A 256 -13.44 5.11 -17.26
N ASN A 257 -12.93 5.47 -16.07
CA ASN A 257 -13.74 5.59 -14.84
C ASN A 257 -13.18 6.67 -13.90
N PRO A 258 -13.41 7.98 -14.19
CA PRO A 258 -12.75 9.11 -13.52
C PRO A 258 -13.22 9.36 -12.08
N ARG A 259 -13.83 8.38 -11.41
CA ARG A 259 -14.31 8.46 -10.02
C ARG A 259 -13.23 8.20 -8.97
N SER A 260 -11.97 8.03 -9.39
CA SER A 260 -10.85 7.83 -8.47
C SER A 260 -9.87 9.00 -8.57
N VAL A 261 -9.67 9.70 -7.46
CA VAL A 261 -8.67 10.77 -7.30
C VAL A 261 -7.40 10.15 -6.72
N ILE A 262 -6.35 10.11 -7.52
CA ILE A 262 -5.10 9.44 -7.18
C ILE A 262 -3.97 10.46 -7.16
N TYR A 263 -3.62 10.90 -5.96
CA TYR A 263 -2.50 11.81 -5.68
C TYR A 263 -1.51 11.24 -4.68
N ALA A 264 -1.49 9.92 -4.49
CA ALA A 264 -0.52 9.29 -3.60
C ALA A 264 0.92 9.47 -4.09
N GLY A 265 1.85 9.80 -3.17
CA GLY A 265 3.29 9.88 -3.45
C GLY A 265 3.74 11.14 -4.20
N ARG A 266 2.96 12.23 -4.18
CA ARG A 266 3.17 13.42 -5.01
C ARG A 266 3.82 14.61 -4.30
N GLN A 267 4.23 14.43 -3.04
CA GLN A 267 4.81 15.50 -2.21
C GLN A 267 3.90 16.75 -2.14
N LEU A 268 2.58 16.53 -2.09
CA LEU A 268 1.62 17.62 -1.96
C LEU A 268 1.63 18.19 -0.55
N GLN A 269 1.68 19.52 -0.44
CA GLN A 269 1.60 20.23 0.84
C GLN A 269 0.20 20.79 1.12
N ASP A 270 -0.52 21.18 0.06
CA ASP A 270 -1.84 21.78 0.16
C ASP A 270 -2.83 21.11 -0.81
N LEU A 271 -4.08 21.01 -0.37
CA LEU A 271 -5.22 20.51 -1.12
C LEU A 271 -6.03 21.69 -1.64
N SER A 272 -5.50 22.39 -2.64
CA SER A 272 -6.21 23.49 -3.32
C SER A 272 -7.33 23.01 -4.26
N THR A 273 -7.60 21.71 -4.32
CA THR A 273 -8.54 21.10 -5.26
C THR A 273 -9.80 20.62 -4.54
N GLU A 274 -10.97 21.11 -4.95
CA GLU A 274 -12.24 20.51 -4.56
C GLU A 274 -12.30 19.08 -5.09
N PHE A 275 -12.63 18.13 -4.20
CA PHE A 275 -12.82 16.75 -4.62
C PHE A 275 -14.09 16.63 -5.48
N PRO A 276 -14.08 15.81 -6.56
CA PRO A 276 -15.29 15.56 -7.34
C PRO A 276 -16.39 14.96 -6.46
N GLU A 277 -17.63 15.44 -6.63
CA GLU A 277 -18.78 14.96 -5.84
C GLU A 277 -19.08 13.47 -6.06
N ASP A 278 -18.78 12.97 -7.26
CA ASP A 278 -18.97 11.57 -7.67
C ASP A 278 -17.74 10.70 -7.44
N ALA A 279 -16.73 11.19 -6.72
CA ALA A 279 -15.55 10.41 -6.38
C ALA A 279 -15.92 9.21 -5.49
N GLU A 280 -15.54 8.01 -5.93
CA GLU A 280 -15.65 6.75 -5.20
C GLU A 280 -14.38 6.45 -4.39
N ARG A 281 -13.22 6.94 -4.85
CA ARG A 281 -11.92 6.67 -4.20
C ARG A 281 -11.06 7.92 -4.18
N ILE A 282 -10.47 8.23 -3.04
CA ILE A 282 -9.49 9.30 -2.90
C ILE A 282 -8.27 8.74 -2.18
N SER A 283 -7.12 8.79 -2.84
CA SER A 283 -5.83 8.48 -2.22
C SER A 283 -4.90 9.68 -2.24
N LEU A 284 -4.62 10.17 -1.04
CA LEU A 284 -3.68 11.25 -0.72
C LEU A 284 -2.51 10.71 0.12
N MET A 285 -2.35 9.39 0.16
CA MET A 285 -1.30 8.69 0.91
C MET A 285 0.11 9.18 0.54
N ASP A 286 1.02 9.23 1.52
CA ASP A 286 2.45 9.51 1.30
C ASP A 286 2.67 10.88 0.61
N ASN A 287 2.20 11.94 1.26
CA ASN A 287 2.38 13.34 0.86
C ASN A 287 2.83 14.17 2.08
N ASP A 288 2.97 15.47 1.90
CA ASP A 288 3.42 16.43 2.92
C ASP A 288 2.23 17.27 3.46
N ILE A 289 1.03 16.69 3.50
CA ILE A 289 -0.20 17.40 3.92
C ILE A 289 -0.23 17.51 5.44
N GLU A 290 -0.21 18.74 5.96
CA GLU A 290 -0.23 19.01 7.40
C GLU A 290 -1.63 19.26 7.96
N GLU A 291 -2.54 19.78 7.15
CA GLU A 291 -3.92 20.08 7.55
C GLU A 291 -4.93 19.68 6.48
N LEU A 292 -6.07 19.13 6.90
CA LEU A 292 -7.27 19.03 6.07
C LEU A 292 -8.23 20.14 6.47
N SER A 293 -8.67 20.92 5.47
CA SER A 293 -9.60 22.04 5.64
C SER A 293 -10.82 21.90 4.74
N GLY A 294 -11.93 22.54 5.12
CA GLY A 294 -13.18 22.57 4.35
C GLY A 294 -14.15 21.43 4.67
N GLU A 295 -15.24 21.36 3.92
CA GLU A 295 -16.29 20.34 4.08
C GLU A 295 -16.60 19.70 2.72
N PRO A 296 -15.75 18.76 2.26
CA PRO A 296 -15.91 18.19 0.93
C PRO A 296 -17.19 17.35 0.81
N ASN A 297 -17.96 17.59 -0.25
CA ASN A 297 -19.21 16.90 -0.53
C ASN A 297 -18.97 15.60 -1.32
N CYS A 298 -18.44 14.56 -0.68
CA CYS A 298 -18.10 13.29 -1.34
C CYS A 298 -19.04 12.15 -0.91
N GLN A 299 -20.33 12.25 -1.25
CA GLN A 299 -21.36 11.32 -0.75
C GLN A 299 -21.19 9.89 -1.26
N HIS A 300 -20.52 9.71 -2.39
CA HIS A 300 -20.26 8.41 -3.04
C HIS A 300 -18.90 7.81 -2.67
N LEU A 301 -18.11 8.50 -1.85
CA LEU A 301 -16.77 8.06 -1.48
C LEU A 301 -16.83 6.76 -0.69
N LEU A 302 -16.12 5.74 -1.13
CA LEU A 302 -15.99 4.44 -0.48
C LEU A 302 -14.65 4.29 0.23
N THR A 303 -13.58 4.84 -0.34
CA THR A 303 -12.21 4.69 0.17
C THR A 303 -11.51 6.05 0.29
N LEU A 304 -10.98 6.35 1.47
CA LEU A 304 -10.15 7.52 1.74
C LEU A 304 -8.82 7.12 2.40
N PHE A 305 -7.73 7.27 1.66
CA PHE A 305 -6.37 7.02 2.12
C PHE A 305 -5.62 8.33 2.39
N LEU A 306 -5.23 8.53 3.65
CA LEU A 306 -4.52 9.70 4.17
C LEU A 306 -3.22 9.31 4.89
N GLN A 307 -2.90 8.02 4.94
CA GLN A 307 -1.78 7.50 5.72
C GLN A 307 -0.44 8.05 5.25
N LYS A 308 0.52 8.14 6.18
CA LYS A 308 1.87 8.69 5.98
C LYS A 308 1.90 10.16 5.52
N ASN A 309 0.94 10.95 5.95
CA ASN A 309 1.03 12.40 5.85
C ASN A 309 1.46 12.97 7.19
N PRO A 310 2.18 14.11 7.23
CA PRO A 310 2.44 14.84 8.46
C PRO A 310 1.18 15.54 9.02
N LEU A 311 0.00 14.97 8.79
CA LEU A 311 -1.31 15.54 9.07
C LEU A 311 -1.52 15.72 10.57
N GLN A 312 -1.57 16.96 11.04
CA GLN A 312 -1.73 17.32 12.45
C GLN A 312 -3.18 17.63 12.82
N LYS A 313 -3.95 18.15 11.86
CA LYS A 313 -5.27 18.71 12.10
C LYS A 313 -6.24 18.41 10.97
N ILE A 314 -7.46 18.03 11.33
CA ILE A 314 -8.59 17.88 10.42
C ILE A 314 -9.66 18.84 10.90
N SER A 315 -10.02 19.82 10.08
CA SER A 315 -10.96 20.86 10.46
C SER A 315 -11.86 21.30 9.29
N PRO A 316 -13.07 21.79 9.56
CA PRO A 316 -13.77 21.76 10.84
C PRO A 316 -14.07 20.34 11.33
N ASP A 317 -14.60 20.22 12.55
CA ASP A 317 -15.00 18.93 13.13
C ASP A 317 -16.03 18.19 12.26
N SER A 318 -16.73 18.92 11.38
CA SER A 318 -17.68 18.47 10.37
C SER A 318 -17.07 17.89 9.08
N TYR A 319 -15.74 17.82 8.93
CA TYR A 319 -15.06 17.40 7.69
C TYR A 319 -15.62 16.13 7.04
N PHE A 320 -16.01 15.12 7.84
CA PHE A 320 -16.52 13.84 7.34
C PHE A 320 -18.05 13.75 7.18
N ASN A 321 -18.79 14.84 7.42
CA ASN A 321 -20.27 14.82 7.44
C ASN A 321 -20.89 14.39 6.12
N HIS A 322 -20.26 14.72 5.00
CA HIS A 322 -20.78 14.46 3.65
C HIS A 322 -20.13 13.24 2.98
N MET A 323 -19.58 12.29 3.77
CA MET A 323 -18.97 11.05 3.28
C MET A 323 -19.72 9.80 3.75
N CYS A 324 -21.06 9.82 3.68
CA CYS A 324 -21.90 8.79 4.29
C CYS A 324 -21.71 7.37 3.72
N SER A 325 -21.16 7.23 2.51
CA SER A 325 -20.87 5.93 1.88
C SER A 325 -19.49 5.35 2.23
N LEU A 326 -18.67 6.09 3.00
CA LEU A 326 -17.29 5.71 3.26
C LEU A 326 -17.21 4.38 3.99
N ARG A 327 -16.41 3.47 3.44
CA ARG A 327 -16.20 2.10 3.92
C ARG A 327 -14.81 1.89 4.50
N VAL A 328 -13.80 2.57 3.96
CA VAL A 328 -12.42 2.49 4.44
C VAL A 328 -11.87 3.89 4.69
N LEU A 329 -11.41 4.15 5.91
CA LEU A 329 -10.69 5.36 6.30
C LEU A 329 -9.34 4.99 6.89
N ASN A 330 -8.26 5.40 6.23
CA ASN A 330 -6.90 5.15 6.71
C ASN A 330 -6.17 6.46 7.04
N LEU A 331 -5.97 6.68 8.34
CA LEU A 331 -5.26 7.80 8.95
C LEU A 331 -3.94 7.34 9.62
N SER A 332 -3.45 6.14 9.29
CA SER A 332 -2.25 5.58 9.91
C SER A 332 -1.01 6.43 9.62
N PHE A 333 -0.02 6.44 10.53
CA PHE A 333 1.22 7.21 10.39
C PHE A 333 0.99 8.71 10.14
N THR A 334 -0.04 9.28 10.76
CA THR A 334 -0.28 10.72 10.80
C THR A 334 0.00 11.31 12.19
N HIS A 335 0.08 12.63 12.28
CA HIS A 335 0.31 13.38 13.51
C HIS A 335 -0.97 13.94 14.13
N ILE A 336 -2.14 13.38 13.78
CA ILE A 336 -3.43 13.91 14.24
C ILE A 336 -3.49 13.92 15.77
N LYS A 337 -3.86 15.06 16.34
CA LYS A 337 -3.97 15.23 17.80
C LYS A 337 -5.34 14.81 18.31
N SER A 338 -6.37 14.95 17.47
CA SER A 338 -7.76 14.61 17.76
C SER A 338 -8.43 13.98 16.55
N LEU A 339 -9.25 12.96 16.78
CA LEU A 339 -10.17 12.42 15.77
C LEU A 339 -11.46 13.28 15.74
N PRO A 340 -11.93 13.77 14.58
CA PRO A 340 -13.16 14.57 14.51
C PRO A 340 -14.42 13.79 14.93
N ASN A 341 -15.40 14.45 15.57
CA ASN A 341 -16.67 13.79 15.94
C ASN A 341 -17.50 13.38 14.72
N SER A 342 -17.32 14.06 13.57
CA SER A 342 -18.01 13.69 12.32
C SER A 342 -17.67 12.29 11.84
N VAL A 343 -16.58 11.66 12.30
CA VAL A 343 -16.33 10.23 12.05
C VAL A 343 -17.50 9.38 12.52
N SER A 344 -18.21 9.77 13.58
CA SER A 344 -19.39 9.05 14.06
C SER A 344 -20.57 9.03 13.08
N ASN A 345 -20.54 9.85 12.03
CA ASN A 345 -21.56 9.88 10.97
C ASN A 345 -21.29 8.84 9.86
N LEU A 346 -20.11 8.20 9.85
CA LEU A 346 -19.69 7.23 8.84
C LEU A 346 -20.30 5.84 9.09
N LYS A 347 -21.63 5.74 8.98
CA LYS A 347 -22.39 4.52 9.34
C LYS A 347 -22.05 3.30 8.48
N ASN A 348 -21.50 3.50 7.28
CA ASN A 348 -21.07 2.44 6.37
C ASN A 348 -19.57 2.09 6.52
N LEU A 349 -18.87 2.65 7.50
CA LEU A 349 -17.44 2.40 7.68
C LEU A 349 -17.22 0.97 8.16
N HIS A 350 -16.48 0.18 7.37
CA HIS A 350 -16.05 -1.17 7.70
C HIS A 350 -14.65 -1.19 8.32
N ALA A 351 -13.77 -0.27 7.93
CA ALA A 351 -12.40 -0.23 8.43
C ALA A 351 -11.96 1.20 8.82
N LEU A 352 -11.44 1.32 10.05
CA LEU A 352 -10.80 2.52 10.56
C LEU A 352 -9.36 2.20 10.99
N HIS A 353 -8.39 2.77 10.27
CA HIS A 353 -6.97 2.54 10.52
C HIS A 353 -6.30 3.81 11.06
N LEU A 354 -5.72 3.69 12.26
CA LEU A 354 -5.07 4.73 13.05
C LEU A 354 -3.74 4.21 13.64
N ASN A 355 -3.10 3.26 12.95
CA ASN A 355 -1.81 2.74 13.40
C ASN A 355 -0.76 3.86 13.41
N ASN A 356 0.13 3.88 14.39
CA ASN A 356 1.22 4.85 14.53
C ASN A 356 0.77 6.32 14.55
N THR A 357 -0.47 6.63 14.98
CA THR A 357 -0.88 8.00 15.30
C THR A 357 -0.35 8.40 16.68
N LYS A 358 0.96 8.68 16.75
CA LYS A 358 1.70 8.88 18.01
C LYS A 358 1.33 10.16 18.77
N GLU A 359 0.54 11.03 18.16
CA GLU A 359 0.09 12.28 18.78
C GLU A 359 -1.40 12.30 19.11
N LEU A 360 -2.12 11.21 18.82
CA LEU A 360 -3.56 11.12 19.05
C LEU A 360 -3.84 11.11 20.57
N ARG A 361 -4.34 12.25 21.07
CA ARG A 361 -4.67 12.48 22.48
C ARG A 361 -6.16 12.54 22.74
N VAL A 362 -6.98 12.75 21.72
CA VAL A 362 -8.44 12.84 21.84
C VAL A 362 -9.08 11.88 20.84
N PHE A 363 -9.73 10.84 21.37
CA PHE A 363 -10.66 10.00 20.62
C PHE A 363 -12.05 10.24 21.21
N PRO A 364 -12.96 10.95 20.51
CA PRO A 364 -14.25 11.31 21.09
C PRO A 364 -15.09 10.11 21.52
N ALA A 365 -15.80 10.26 22.64
CA ALA A 365 -16.68 9.23 23.16
C ALA A 365 -17.91 9.01 22.25
N GLY A 366 -18.37 7.77 22.16
CA GLY A 366 -19.56 7.38 21.43
C GLY A 366 -19.37 7.22 19.91
N ILE A 367 -18.13 7.26 19.42
CA ILE A 367 -17.85 7.02 17.99
C ILE A 367 -18.09 5.55 17.65
N ILE A 368 -17.46 4.60 18.36
CA ILE A 368 -17.51 3.18 17.96
C ILE A 368 -18.94 2.61 17.97
N PRO A 369 -19.82 2.90 18.95
CA PRO A 369 -21.20 2.43 18.93
C PRO A 369 -22.02 2.95 17.75
N ARG A 370 -21.66 4.10 17.16
CA ARG A 370 -22.34 4.69 16.00
C ARG A 370 -21.84 4.11 14.67
N LEU A 371 -20.64 3.56 14.64
CA LEU A 371 -20.07 2.87 13.49
C LEU A 371 -20.60 1.43 13.41
N SER A 372 -21.89 1.29 13.10
CA SER A 372 -22.61 0.01 13.16
C SER A 372 -22.14 -1.07 12.19
N HIS A 373 -21.31 -0.71 11.20
CA HIS A 373 -20.70 -1.63 10.21
C HIS A 373 -19.21 -1.87 10.44
N LEU A 374 -18.62 -1.30 11.49
CA LEU A 374 -17.17 -1.39 11.72
C LEU A 374 -16.74 -2.83 12.01
N GLU A 375 -15.90 -3.37 11.13
CA GLU A 375 -15.34 -4.73 11.19
C GLU A 375 -13.87 -4.72 11.63
N GLU A 376 -13.11 -3.67 11.27
CA GLU A 376 -11.69 -3.56 11.57
C GLU A 376 -11.34 -2.19 12.20
N LEU A 377 -10.71 -2.24 13.38
CA LEU A 377 -10.14 -1.07 14.07
C LEU A 377 -8.69 -1.36 14.41
N THR A 378 -7.77 -0.56 13.85
CA THR A 378 -6.33 -0.73 14.11
C THR A 378 -5.71 0.57 14.62
N MET A 379 -5.01 0.48 15.74
CA MET A 379 -4.42 1.59 16.50
C MET A 379 -3.07 1.19 17.11
N HIS A 380 -2.34 0.26 16.48
CA HIS A 380 -1.02 -0.19 16.93
C HIS A 380 -0.10 1.01 17.09
N ARG A 381 0.59 1.15 18.22
CA ARG A 381 1.50 2.30 18.48
C ARG A 381 0.83 3.68 18.36
N SER A 382 -0.48 3.76 18.46
CA SER A 382 -1.19 5.02 18.70
C SER A 382 -0.98 5.47 20.15
N SER A 383 -1.01 6.78 20.39
CA SER A 383 -0.94 7.32 21.76
C SER A 383 -2.25 7.19 22.54
N TRP A 384 -3.38 6.99 21.86
CA TRP A 384 -4.64 6.70 22.52
C TRP A 384 -4.57 5.33 23.20
N LYS A 385 -4.83 5.28 24.51
CA LYS A 385 -4.84 4.05 25.31
C LYS A 385 -6.24 3.83 25.85
N TRP A 386 -6.77 2.65 25.56
CA TRP A 386 -8.12 2.31 25.95
C TRP A 386 -8.18 2.01 27.44
N SER A 387 -9.08 2.68 28.17
CA SER A 387 -9.28 2.45 29.60
C SER A 387 -10.77 2.39 29.97
N SER A 388 -11.04 1.83 31.14
CA SER A 388 -12.36 1.73 31.79
C SER A 388 -12.80 3.01 32.49
N ASN A 389 -11.85 3.91 32.76
CA ASN A 389 -12.11 5.17 33.44
C ASN A 389 -12.77 6.17 32.47
N LYS A 390 -13.88 6.78 32.92
CA LYS A 390 -14.70 7.75 32.18
C LYS A 390 -14.01 9.13 32.02
N GLY A 391 -12.83 9.15 31.42
CA GLY A 391 -12.14 10.38 31.02
C GLY A 391 -12.80 11.06 29.81
N GLU A 392 -12.15 12.10 29.28
CA GLU A 392 -12.60 12.94 28.16
C GLU A 392 -12.55 12.26 26.76
N GLY A 393 -12.98 11.00 26.64
CA GLY A 393 -13.06 10.30 25.35
C GLY A 393 -13.51 8.84 25.43
N ALA A 394 -13.30 8.09 24.34
CA ALA A 394 -13.81 6.72 24.19
C ALA A 394 -13.16 5.69 25.12
N GLY A 395 -13.99 4.97 25.87
CA GLY A 395 -13.57 3.93 26.81
C GLY A 395 -13.64 2.51 26.22
N ILE A 396 -13.06 1.53 26.92
CA ILE A 396 -13.10 0.11 26.51
C ILE A 396 -14.52 -0.44 26.38
N GLU A 397 -15.50 0.16 27.08
CA GLU A 397 -16.92 -0.22 27.00
C GLU A 397 -17.45 -0.15 25.57
N GLU A 398 -16.97 0.81 24.77
CA GLU A 398 -17.36 0.97 23.38
C GLU A 398 -16.87 -0.19 22.50
N ILE A 399 -15.69 -0.74 22.79
CA ILE A 399 -15.16 -1.93 22.10
C ILE A 399 -15.92 -3.18 22.54
N MET A 400 -16.11 -3.35 23.85
CA MET A 400 -16.78 -4.52 24.42
C MET A 400 -18.22 -4.65 23.91
N ASN A 401 -18.90 -3.52 23.71
CA ASN A 401 -20.28 -3.47 23.22
C ASN A 401 -20.40 -3.45 21.69
N SER A 402 -19.28 -3.42 20.95
CA SER A 402 -19.33 -3.50 19.49
C SER A 402 -19.90 -4.84 19.03
N THR A 403 -20.78 -4.82 18.02
CA THR A 403 -21.45 -6.03 17.53
C THR A 403 -20.77 -6.65 16.33
N ARG A 404 -20.02 -5.88 15.52
CA ARG A 404 -19.44 -6.33 14.25
C ARG A 404 -17.91 -6.35 14.21
N LEU A 405 -17.26 -5.72 15.19
CA LEU A 405 -15.80 -5.65 15.21
C LEU A 405 -15.19 -7.05 15.30
N ALA A 406 -14.46 -7.43 14.25
CA ALA A 406 -13.89 -8.75 14.06
C ALA A 406 -12.35 -8.71 14.05
N ILE A 407 -11.76 -7.58 13.69
CA ILE A 407 -10.31 -7.36 13.71
C ILE A 407 -10.01 -6.17 14.62
N LEU A 408 -9.22 -6.40 15.66
CA LEU A 408 -8.91 -5.38 16.65
C LEU A 408 -7.41 -5.29 16.91
N ASN A 409 -6.81 -4.13 16.74
CA ASN A 409 -5.44 -3.89 17.16
C ASN A 409 -5.35 -2.62 18.00
N ILE A 410 -5.15 -2.75 19.30
CA ILE A 410 -5.18 -1.63 20.24
C ILE A 410 -4.22 -1.83 21.40
N GLN A 411 -3.99 -0.74 22.13
CA GLN A 411 -3.27 -0.78 23.39
C GLN A 411 -4.15 -0.32 24.54
N PHE A 412 -4.15 -1.08 25.63
CA PHE A 412 -4.78 -0.75 26.89
C PHE A 412 -3.89 0.16 27.73
N LYS A 413 -4.52 1.02 28.54
CA LYS A 413 -3.79 1.93 29.43
C LYS A 413 -3.15 1.17 30.59
N GLU A 414 -3.92 0.28 31.22
CA GLU A 414 -3.48 -0.52 32.36
C GLU A 414 -3.83 -2.01 32.19
N LEU A 415 -3.17 -2.87 32.98
CA LEU A 415 -3.45 -4.31 33.00
C LEU A 415 -4.89 -4.60 33.45
N SER A 416 -5.44 -3.80 34.36
CA SER A 416 -6.84 -3.87 34.81
C SER A 416 -7.83 -3.70 33.64
N ASP A 417 -7.56 -2.75 32.73
CA ASP A 417 -8.40 -2.49 31.55
C ASP A 417 -8.37 -3.69 30.58
N PHE A 418 -7.17 -4.25 30.34
CA PHE A 418 -7.02 -5.47 29.55
C PHE A 418 -7.79 -6.63 30.18
N LEU A 419 -7.65 -6.86 31.49
CA LEU A 419 -8.33 -7.94 32.19
C LEU A 419 -9.85 -7.78 32.17
N GLN A 420 -10.36 -6.54 32.25
CA GLN A 420 -11.78 -6.28 32.09
C GLN A 420 -12.28 -6.64 30.68
N HIS A 421 -11.54 -6.23 29.65
CA HIS A 421 -11.84 -6.64 28.27
C HIS A 421 -11.77 -8.17 28.11
N ALA A 422 -10.76 -8.83 28.68
CA ALA A 422 -10.63 -10.29 28.63
C ALA A 422 -11.83 -10.99 29.30
N LYS A 423 -12.28 -10.50 30.47
CA LYS A 423 -13.45 -11.02 31.20
C LYS A 423 -14.78 -10.82 30.47
N SER A 424 -14.87 -9.82 29.59
CA SER A 424 -16.07 -9.63 28.75
C SER A 424 -16.26 -10.74 27.70
N ASN A 425 -15.25 -11.59 27.48
CA ASN A 425 -15.20 -12.59 26.42
C ASN A 425 -15.34 -12.02 24.99
N LYS A 426 -15.27 -10.69 24.81
CA LYS A 426 -15.43 -10.04 23.50
C LYS A 426 -14.42 -10.54 22.47
N TRP A 427 -13.18 -10.79 22.91
CA TRP A 427 -12.09 -11.33 22.06
C TRP A 427 -12.40 -12.71 21.45
N GLN A 428 -13.29 -13.51 22.05
CA GLN A 428 -13.72 -14.80 21.47
C GLN A 428 -14.60 -14.63 20.23
N THR A 429 -15.23 -13.45 20.08
CA THR A 429 -16.02 -13.10 18.89
C THR A 429 -15.17 -12.50 17.77
N MET A 430 -13.91 -12.17 18.06
CA MET A 430 -12.99 -11.57 17.10
C MET A 430 -12.27 -12.65 16.30
N LYS A 431 -12.10 -12.40 15.01
CA LYS A 431 -11.32 -13.27 14.12
C LYS A 431 -9.83 -13.10 14.32
N ARG A 432 -9.39 -11.86 14.57
CA ARG A 432 -7.98 -11.52 14.79
C ARG A 432 -7.88 -10.37 15.77
N PHE A 433 -6.93 -10.46 16.70
CA PHE A 433 -6.64 -9.33 17.57
C PHE A 433 -5.15 -9.19 17.86
N CYS A 434 -4.65 -7.97 17.97
CA CYS A 434 -3.40 -7.73 18.68
C CYS A 434 -3.65 -6.74 19.81
N LEU A 435 -3.53 -7.24 21.04
CA LEU A 435 -3.85 -6.52 22.25
C LEU A 435 -2.56 -6.26 23.01
N ALA A 436 -2.22 -5.00 23.23
CA ALA A 436 -1.02 -4.64 23.97
C ALA A 436 -1.38 -3.97 25.30
N VAL A 437 -0.55 -4.18 26.33
CA VAL A 437 -0.57 -3.42 27.58
C VAL A 437 0.86 -3.12 28.03
N GLY A 438 1.08 -1.89 28.50
CA GLY A 438 2.41 -1.41 28.87
C GLY A 438 3.31 -1.11 27.66
N ARG A 439 4.62 -1.38 27.77
CA ARG A 439 5.59 -1.03 26.73
C ARG A 439 5.57 -2.05 25.59
N SER A 440 5.04 -1.65 24.43
CA SER A 440 5.07 -2.48 23.21
C SER A 440 6.48 -2.51 22.61
N VAL A 441 6.97 -3.71 22.33
CA VAL A 441 8.30 -4.03 21.76
C VAL A 441 8.14 -4.51 20.31
N LEU A 442 6.97 -5.02 19.90
CA LEU A 442 6.74 -5.48 18.53
C LEU A 442 6.76 -4.33 17.51
N LEU A 443 7.66 -4.45 16.52
CA LEU A 443 7.81 -3.49 15.40
C LEU A 443 6.60 -3.43 14.49
N ALA A 444 5.93 -4.56 14.31
CA ALA A 444 4.66 -4.70 13.62
C ALA A 444 3.89 -5.90 14.23
N PRO A 445 2.55 -5.91 14.15
CA PRO A 445 1.76 -7.08 14.49
C PRO A 445 2.20 -8.26 13.61
N MET A 446 2.24 -9.47 14.15
CA MET A 446 2.43 -10.67 13.33
C MET A 446 1.19 -10.79 12.42
N ALA A 447 1.40 -10.74 11.11
CA ALA A 447 0.36 -10.44 10.11
C ALA A 447 -0.81 -11.44 10.07
N GLU A 448 -0.74 -12.55 10.80
CA GLU A 448 -1.62 -13.72 10.65
C GLU A 448 -2.00 -14.36 11.99
N CYS A 449 -1.65 -13.76 13.13
CA CYS A 449 -1.93 -14.35 14.44
C CYS A 449 -2.64 -13.37 15.37
N SER A 450 -3.46 -13.93 16.26
CA SER A 450 -3.92 -13.19 17.42
C SER A 450 -2.81 -13.11 18.48
N CYS A 451 -2.44 -11.90 18.89
CA CYS A 451 -1.38 -11.64 19.85
C CYS A 451 -1.89 -10.90 21.10
N VAL A 452 -1.30 -11.25 22.25
CA VAL A 452 -1.34 -10.42 23.45
C VAL A 452 0.09 -10.07 23.85
N GLU A 453 0.38 -8.79 23.96
CA GLU A 453 1.67 -8.27 24.40
C GLU A 453 1.54 -7.59 25.76
N ILE A 454 2.30 -8.06 26.74
CA ILE A 454 2.33 -7.52 28.11
C ILE A 454 3.76 -7.11 28.40
N GLY A 455 4.02 -5.80 28.41
CA GLY A 455 5.37 -5.25 28.56
C GLY A 455 5.52 -4.38 29.80
N GLY A 456 6.49 -4.70 30.67
CA GLY A 456 6.84 -3.85 31.82
C GLY A 456 5.97 -4.05 33.06
N TYR A 457 5.34 -5.23 33.23
CA TYR A 457 4.60 -5.62 34.43
C TYR A 457 5.30 -6.77 35.14
N ASP A 458 5.30 -6.74 36.47
CA ASP A 458 5.65 -7.89 37.31
C ASP A 458 4.40 -8.77 37.47
N LEU A 459 4.48 -10.01 37.02
CA LEU A 459 3.37 -10.97 37.04
C LEU A 459 3.37 -11.83 38.31
N ILE A 460 4.26 -11.58 39.25
CA ILE A 460 4.40 -12.36 40.48
C ILE A 460 3.44 -11.81 41.55
N GLY A 461 2.28 -12.46 41.75
CA GLY A 461 1.35 -12.17 42.85
C GLY A 461 0.06 -13.01 42.81
N GLU A 462 -0.48 -13.40 43.98
CA GLU A 462 -1.67 -14.27 44.12
C GLU A 462 -2.98 -13.62 43.62
N GLU A 463 -3.03 -12.29 43.47
CA GLU A 463 -4.23 -11.54 43.05
C GLU A 463 -4.34 -11.31 41.53
N ASN A 464 -3.32 -11.68 40.74
CA ASN A 464 -3.26 -11.41 39.30
C ASN A 464 -3.44 -12.69 38.47
N GLN A 465 -4.66 -13.24 38.44
CA GLN A 465 -4.98 -14.28 37.46
C GLN A 465 -5.02 -13.67 36.05
N LEU A 466 -4.07 -14.07 35.21
CA LEU A 466 -3.98 -13.60 33.83
C LEU A 466 -4.80 -14.51 32.93
N LEU A 467 -5.97 -14.02 32.53
CA LEU A 467 -6.82 -14.66 31.52
C LEU A 467 -6.19 -14.44 30.15
N LEU A 468 -5.32 -15.36 29.76
CA LEU A 468 -4.77 -15.38 28.41
C LEU A 468 -5.78 -15.97 27.43
N PRO A 469 -5.90 -15.36 26.24
CA PRO A 469 -6.62 -15.98 25.14
C PRO A 469 -6.03 -17.34 24.81
N ILE A 470 -6.72 -18.42 25.14
CA ILE A 470 -6.38 -19.74 24.60
C ILE A 470 -6.98 -19.78 23.19
N PRO A 471 -6.18 -19.88 22.12
CA PRO A 471 -6.72 -20.11 20.80
C PRO A 471 -7.48 -21.44 20.88
N LEU A 472 -8.75 -21.46 20.49
CA LEU A 472 -9.40 -22.72 20.16
C LEU A 472 -8.60 -23.31 19.00
N SER A 473 -7.71 -24.24 19.30
CA SER A 473 -7.08 -25.07 18.29
C SER A 473 -8.20 -25.73 17.51
N GLY A 474 -8.34 -25.36 16.24
CA GLY A 474 -9.18 -26.09 15.29
C GLY A 474 -8.80 -27.56 15.38
N SER A 475 -9.75 -28.36 15.83
CA SER A 475 -9.67 -29.81 15.78
C SER A 475 -9.89 -30.21 14.33
N SER A 476 -8.88 -30.87 13.75
CA SER A 476 -8.89 -31.72 12.54
C SER A 476 -9.49 -31.19 11.25
#